data_AF-A0A978SL01-F1
#
_entry.id   AF-A0A978SL01-F1
#
_cell.length_a   1.000
_cell.length_b   1.000
_cell.length_c   1.000
_cell.angle_alpha   90.00
_cell.angle_beta   90.00
_cell.angle_gamma   90.00
#
_symmetry.space_group_name_H-M   'P 1'
#
loop_
_entity.id
_entity.type
_entity.pdbx_description
1 polymer ?
#
loop_
_entity_poly.entity_id
_entity_poly.type
_entity_poly.pdbx_seq_one_letter_code
_entity_poly.pdbx_strand_id
1 'polypeptide(L)' 'MGESKRRKEALGEKYGQEKPILPGIPITKRQSEQFVKWTTRGAWGGIVLLVAVWLTIRFVGPAFGWWQVQ' A
#
# COMPACT_ATOMS: atom_id res chain seq x y z
N MET A 1 -34.44 -1.27 6.37
CA MET A 1 -33.27 -1.80 7.11
C MET A 1 -33.01 -3.32 6.97
N GLY A 2 -33.84 -4.10 6.25
CA GLY A 2 -33.72 -5.58 6.20
C GLY A 2 -33.00 -6.19 4.98
N GLU A 3 -32.58 -5.39 4.01
CA GLU A 3 -31.88 -5.88 2.80
C GLU A 3 -30.46 -6.36 3.11
N SER A 4 -29.75 -5.65 4.01
CA SER A 4 -28.40 -6.01 4.42
C SER A 4 -28.34 -7.28 5.28
N LYS A 5 -29.39 -7.58 6.07
CA LYS A 5 -29.49 -8.83 6.85
C LYS A 5 -29.80 -10.04 5.96
N ARG A 6 -30.74 -9.92 5.02
CA ARG A 6 -31.03 -11.00 4.05
C ARG A 6 -29.85 -11.30 3.12
N ARG A 7 -29.10 -10.27 2.70
CA ARG A 7 -27.86 -10.46 1.94
C ARG A 7 -26.77 -11.15 2.75
N LYS A 8 -26.70 -10.92 4.07
CA LYS A 8 -25.78 -11.62 4.99
C LYS A 8 -26.15 -13.09 5.14
N GLU A 9 -27.43 -13.41 5.33
CA GLU A 9 -27.91 -14.80 5.46
C GLU A 9 -27.75 -15.60 4.16
N ALA A 10 -28.06 -15.00 3.00
CA ALA A 10 -27.88 -15.66 1.70
C ALA A 10 -26.41 -15.91 1.32
N LEU A 11 -25.49 -15.10 1.86
CA LEU A 11 -24.05 -15.24 1.61
C LEU A 11 -23.33 -16.11 2.65
N GLY A 12 -23.95 -16.41 3.81
CA GLY A 12 -23.43 -17.33 4.82
C GLY A 12 -21.93 -17.15 5.11
N GLU A 13 -21.17 -18.24 5.06
CA GLU A 13 -19.70 -18.24 5.22
C GLU A 13 -18.92 -17.47 4.14
N LYS A 14 -19.56 -17.08 3.03
CA LYS A 14 -18.97 -16.22 1.99
C LYS A 14 -19.14 -14.72 2.28
N TYR A 15 -19.88 -14.34 3.31
CA TYR A 15 -20.00 -12.94 3.73
C TYR A 15 -18.71 -12.50 4.43
N GLY A 16 -17.85 -11.78 3.72
CA GLY A 16 -16.50 -11.42 4.19
C GLY A 16 -15.38 -12.25 3.57
N GLN A 17 -15.70 -13.25 2.75
CA GLN A 17 -14.67 -13.89 1.91
C GLN A 17 -14.40 -13.05 0.67
N GLU A 18 -13.14 -12.63 0.57
CA GLU A 18 -12.48 -11.96 -0.55
C GLU A 18 -12.77 -12.65 -1.89
N LYS A 19 -13.85 -12.22 -2.57
CA LYS A 19 -14.25 -12.73 -3.89
C LYS A 19 -13.12 -12.55 -4.91
N PRO A 20 -12.61 -13.61 -5.56
CA PRO A 20 -11.64 -13.47 -6.66
C PRO A 20 -12.17 -12.47 -7.69
N ILE A 21 -11.33 -11.53 -8.08
CA ILE A 21 -11.71 -10.35 -8.90
C ILE A 21 -12.15 -10.81 -10.31
N LEU A 22 -11.73 -12.00 -10.77
CA LEU A 22 -12.08 -12.60 -12.06
C LEU A 22 -12.20 -14.14 -11.96
N PRO A 23 -13.23 -14.77 -12.55
CA PRO A 23 -13.33 -16.23 -12.66
C PRO A 23 -12.49 -16.72 -13.85
N GLY A 24 -11.40 -17.43 -13.59
CA GLY A 24 -10.56 -18.05 -14.65
C GLY A 24 -9.08 -17.72 -14.61
N ILE A 25 -8.64 -16.86 -13.69
CA ILE A 25 -7.21 -16.61 -13.45
C ILE A 25 -6.89 -17.09 -12.03
N PRO A 26 -5.92 -18.00 -11.84
CA PRO A 26 -5.53 -18.52 -10.52
C PRO A 26 -4.75 -17.48 -9.68
N ILE A 27 -5.03 -16.19 -9.85
CA ILE A 27 -4.57 -15.16 -8.93
C ILE A 27 -5.63 -15.10 -7.83
N THR A 28 -5.36 -15.80 -6.74
CA THR A 28 -6.18 -15.69 -5.54
C THR A 28 -6.14 -14.26 -5.04
N LYS A 29 -7.29 -13.69 -4.65
CA LYS A 29 -7.38 -12.33 -4.08
C LYS A 29 -6.32 -12.05 -3.01
N ARG A 30 -6.03 -13.07 -2.20
CA ARG A 30 -5.00 -13.02 -1.16
C ARG A 30 -3.60 -12.72 -1.70
N GLN A 31 -3.21 -13.27 -2.84
CA GLN A 31 -1.89 -13.01 -3.44
C GLN A 31 -1.78 -11.58 -3.95
N SER A 32 -2.83 -11.08 -4.61
CA SER A 32 -2.87 -9.69 -5.09
C SER A 32 -2.88 -8.71 -3.92
N GLU A 33 -3.66 -8.97 -2.88
CA GLU A 33 -3.72 -8.13 -1.69
C GLU A 33 -2.41 -8.15 -0.91
N GLN A 34 -1.75 -9.31 -0.78
CA GLN A 34 -0.41 -9.40 -0.19
C GLN A 34 0.64 -8.65 -1.01
N PHE A 35 0.61 -8.77 -2.34
CA PHE A 35 1.52 -8.07 -3.24
C PHE A 35 1.34 -6.55 -3.15
N VAL A 36 0.09 -6.07 -3.20
CA VAL A 36 -0.22 -4.64 -3.05
C VAL A 36 0.21 -4.16 -1.67
N LYS A 37 -0.08 -4.91 -0.60
CA LYS A 37 0.32 -4.55 0.77
C LYS A 37 1.84 -4.45 0.90
N TRP A 38 2.59 -5.40 0.34
CA TRP A 38 4.05 -5.40 0.38
C TRP A 38 4.63 -4.25 -0.45
N THR A 39 4.13 -4.04 -1.67
CA THR A 39 4.58 -2.98 -2.57
C THR A 39 4.26 -1.60 -1.99
N THR A 40 3.05 -1.38 -1.45
CA THR A 40 2.67 -0.13 -0.79
C THR A 40 3.56 0.15 0.42
N ARG A 41 3.92 -0.88 1.19
CA ARG A 41 4.84 -0.74 2.33
C ARG A 41 6.26 -0.42 1.86
N GLY A 42 6.73 -1.04 0.77
CA GLY A 42 8.00 -0.74 0.13
C GLY A 42 8.05 0.68 -0.46
N ALA A 43 6.97 1.13 -1.09
CA ALA A 43 6.83 2.48 -1.64
C ALA A 43 6.95 3.54 -0.54
N TRP A 44 6.29 3.32 0.60
CA TRP A 44 6.46 4.19 1.77
C TRP A 44 7.91 4.22 2.27
N GLY A 45 8.59 3.09 2.28
CA GLY A 45 10.02 3.03 2.57
C GLY A 45 10.87 3.86 1.60
N GLY A 46 10.59 3.77 0.29
CA GLY A 46 11.25 4.57 -0.73
C GLY A 46 11.02 6.06 -0.58
N ILE A 47 9.79 6.48 -0.26
CA ILE A 47 9.46 7.89 0.01
C ILE A 47 10.26 8.40 1.21
N VAL A 48 10.27 7.65 2.33
CA VAL A 48 11.03 8.03 3.52
C VAL A 48 12.52 8.13 3.22
N LEU A 49 13.07 7.17 2.46
CA LEU A 49 14.46 7.18 2.04
C LEU A 49 14.79 8.42 1.18
N LEU A 50 13.95 8.73 0.20
CA LEU A 50 14.13 9.90 -0.67
C LEU A 50 14.12 11.20 0.13
N VAL A 51 13.18 11.34 1.07
CA VAL A 51 13.12 12.50 1.97
C VAL A 51 14.36 12.57 2.85
N ALA A 52 14.79 11.45 3.44
CA ALA A 52 15.99 11.41 4.27
C ALA A 52 17.23 11.84 3.50
N VAL A 53 17.46 11.28 2.31
CA VAL A 53 18.58 11.66 1.43
C VAL A 53 18.49 13.13 1.02
N TRP A 54 17.30 13.60 0.65
CA TRP A 54 17.08 15.01 0.30
C TRP A 54 17.45 15.93 1.46
N LEU A 55 17.00 15.64 2.68
CA LEU A 55 17.36 16.39 3.88
C LEU A 55 18.87 16.32 4.14
N THR A 56 19.48 15.12 4.06
CA THR A 56 20.92 14.95 4.22
C THR A 56 21.67 15.87 3.26
N ILE A 57 21.38 15.82 1.98
CA ILE A 57 21.99 16.70 0.97
C ILE A 57 21.73 18.17 1.31
N ARG A 58 20.49 18.52 1.66
CA ARG A 58 20.07 19.91 1.89
C ARG A 58 20.67 20.56 3.13
N PHE A 59 21.00 19.77 4.17
CA PHE A 59 21.56 20.26 5.42
C PHE A 59 23.07 20.01 5.54
N VAL A 60 23.53 18.81 5.18
CA VAL A 60 24.95 18.46 5.21
C VAL A 60 25.70 19.24 4.13
N GLY A 61 25.15 19.39 2.93
CA GLY A 61 25.79 20.15 1.85
C GLY A 61 26.17 21.58 2.26
N PRO A 62 25.24 22.40 2.76
CA PRO A 62 25.56 23.74 3.25
C PRO A 62 26.42 23.74 4.52
N ALA A 63 26.19 22.81 5.46
CA ALA A 63 26.97 22.74 6.70
C ALA A 63 28.45 22.39 6.46
N PHE A 64 28.75 21.59 5.43
CA PHE A 64 30.10 21.25 4.99
C PHE A 64 30.64 22.19 3.90
N GLY A 65 29.87 23.20 3.48
CA GLY A 65 30.28 24.20 2.49
C GLY A 65 30.33 23.71 1.04
N TRP A 66 29.73 22.57 0.70
CA TRP A 66 29.69 22.03 -0.67
C TRP A 66 28.89 22.89 -1.65
N TRP A 67 27.86 23.61 -1.17
CA TRP A 67 27.17 24.67 -1.90
C TRP A 67 26.49 25.64 -0.95
N GLN A 68 26.32 26.88 -1.40
CA GLN A 68 25.61 27.91 -0.66
C GLN A 68 24.14 27.92 -1.09
N VAL A 69 23.26 27.95 -0.11
CA VAL A 69 21.84 28.19 -0.32
C VAL A 69 21.72 29.70 -0.34
N GLN A 70 21.48 30.26 -1.50
CA GLN A 70 21.30 31.70 -1.67
C GLN A 70 20.13 32.21 -0.83
#